data_AF-A0A9W4SY30-F1
#
_entry.id   AF-A0A9W4SY30-F1
#
_cell.length_a   1.000
_cell.length_b   1.000
_cell.length_c   1.000
_cell.angle_alpha   90.00
_cell.angle_beta   90.00
_cell.angle_gamma   90.00
#
_symmetry.space_group_name_H-M   'P 1'
#
loop_
_entity.id
_entity.type
_entity.pdbx_description
1 polymer ?
#
loop_
_entity_poly.entity_id
_entity_poly.type
_entity_poly.pdbx_seq_one_letter_code
_entity_poly.pdbx_strand_id
1 'polypeptide(L)'
;MQLKQCIVSQTENNERILEFIKQRNENFKDSPTKMIDSCLERNRKNIILDKVMVNANTLSQYLTLVPEDIKALTAMHFQTIA
;
A
#
# COMPACT_ATOMS: atom_id res chain seq x y z
N MET A 1 19.40 -11.15 6.99
CA MET A 1 18.79 -12.30 6.30
C MET A 1 19.11 -12.16 4.81
N GLN A 2 20.05 -12.95 4.28
CA GLN A 2 20.42 -12.88 2.86
C GLN A 2 19.33 -13.53 2.01
N LEU A 3 18.71 -12.75 1.13
CA LEU A 3 17.80 -13.26 0.10
C LEU A 3 18.63 -14.08 -0.90
N LYS A 4 18.41 -15.39 -0.93
CA LYS A 4 18.99 -16.27 -1.95
C LYS A 4 18.40 -15.88 -3.30
N GLN A 5 19.23 -15.40 -4.22
CA GLN A 5 18.83 -15.20 -5.61
C GLN A 5 18.69 -16.58 -6.26
N CYS A 6 17.46 -16.93 -6.65
CA CYS A 6 17.18 -18.17 -7.37
C CYS A 6 17.37 -17.91 -8.87
N ILE A 7 18.24 -18.69 -9.52
CA ILE A 7 18.40 -18.64 -10.97
C ILE A 7 17.21 -19.41 -11.56
N VAL A 8 16.31 -18.69 -12.22
CA VAL A 8 15.11 -19.26 -12.85
C VAL A 8 15.51 -19.85 -14.20
N SER A 9 15.17 -21.12 -14.44
CA SER A 9 15.36 -21.76 -15.74
C SER A 9 14.45 -21.15 -16.81
N GLN A 10 14.80 -21.29 -18.10
CA GLN A 10 13.94 -20.81 -19.19
C GLN A 10 12.55 -21.45 -19.16
N THR A 11 12.45 -22.73 -18.80
CA THR A 11 11.19 -23.46 -18.69
C THR A 11 10.29 -22.86 -17.61
N GLU A 12 10.81 -22.67 -16.40
CA GLU A 12 10.06 -22.06 -15.29
C GLU A 12 9.62 -20.63 -15.63
N ASN A 13 10.43 -19.90 -16.40
CA ASN A 13 10.09 -18.56 -16.84
C ASN A 13 8.93 -18.58 -17.87
N ASN A 14 8.97 -19.52 -18.81
CA ASN A 14 7.92 -19.70 -19.80
C ASN A 14 6.59 -20.11 -19.15
N GLU A 15 6.62 -21.02 -18.16
CA GLU A 15 5.45 -21.42 -17.38
C GLU A 15 4.82 -20.22 -16.66
N ARG A 16 5.65 -19.38 -16.02
CA ARG A 16 5.17 -18.14 -15.40
C ARG A 16 4.53 -17.18 -16.39
N ILE A 17 5.11 -17.02 -17.58
CA ILE A 17 4.54 -16.17 -18.63
C ILE A 17 3.15 -16.67 -19.03
N LEU A 18 2.99 -17.99 -19.21
CA LEU A 18 1.69 -18.60 -19.53
C LEU A 18 0.66 -18.39 -18.42
N GLU A 19 1.07 -18.54 -17.16
CA GLU A 19 0.24 -18.28 -15.98
C GLU A 19 -0.28 -16.82 -15.99
N PHE A 20 0.60 -15.85 -16.24
CA PHE A 20 0.21 -14.45 -16.32
C PHE A 20 -0.71 -14.13 -17.49
N ILE A 21 -0.53 -14.79 -18.64
CA ILE A 21 -1.44 -14.66 -19.79
C ILE A 21 -2.83 -15.18 -19.42
N LYS A 22 -2.90 -16.37 -18.80
CA LYS A 22 -4.16 -16.96 -18.35
C LYS A 22 -4.89 -16.04 -17.37
N GLN A 23 -4.18 -15.54 -16.36
CA GLN A 23 -4.74 -14.62 -15.37
C GLN A 23 -5.27 -13.32 -16.01
N ARG A 24 -4.57 -12.78 -17.02
CA ARG A 24 -5.03 -11.59 -17.75
C ARG A 24 -6.29 -11.87 -18.56
N ASN A 25 -6.43 -13.05 -19.17
CA ASN A 25 -7.64 -13.42 -19.90
C ASN A 25 -8.84 -13.58 -18.97
N GLU A 26 -8.65 -14.20 -17.81
CA GLU A 26 -9.67 -14.30 -16.77
C GLU A 26 -10.08 -12.91 -16.26
N ASN A 27 -9.10 -12.06 -15.96
CA ASN A 27 -9.36 -10.67 -15.58
C ASN A 27 -10.07 -9.91 -16.70
N PHE A 28 -9.71 -10.08 -17.97
CA PHE A 28 -10.40 -9.39 -19.07
C PHE A 28 -11.88 -9.76 -19.16
N LYS A 29 -12.23 -11.03 -18.87
CA LYS A 29 -13.60 -11.51 -18.88
C LYS A 29 -14.42 -10.96 -17.70
N ASP A 30 -13.88 -11.07 -16.48
CA ASP A 30 -14.66 -10.84 -15.26
C ASP A 30 -14.42 -9.46 -14.63
N SER A 31 -13.28 -8.82 -14.92
CA SER A 31 -12.88 -7.52 -14.35
C SER A 31 -11.81 -6.81 -15.22
N PRO A 32 -12.20 -6.23 -16.37
CA PRO A 32 -11.25 -5.62 -17.32
C PRO A 32 -10.26 -4.64 -16.69
N THR A 33 -10.70 -3.90 -15.66
CA THR A 33 -9.85 -2.98 -14.89
C THR A 33 -8.64 -3.67 -14.25
N LYS A 34 -8.80 -4.88 -13.72
CA LYS A 34 -7.67 -5.64 -13.13
C LYS A 34 -6.64 -6.04 -14.17
N MET A 35 -7.09 -6.42 -15.38
CA MET A 35 -6.17 -6.71 -16.49
C MET A 35 -5.38 -5.46 -16.87
N ILE A 36 -6.07 -4.34 -17.06
CA ILE A 36 -5.45 -3.04 -17.37
C ILE A 36 -4.45 -2.63 -16.27
N ASP A 37 -4.82 -2.75 -14.99
CA ASP A 37 -3.94 -2.44 -13.87
C ASP A 37 -2.68 -3.32 -13.85
N SER A 38 -2.80 -4.61 -14.21
CA SER A 38 -1.66 -5.55 -14.32
C SER A 38 -0.71 -5.26 -15.49
N CYS A 39 -1.21 -4.59 -16.53
CA CYS A 39 -0.43 -4.21 -17.71
C CYS A 39 0.27 -2.87 -17.53
N LEU A 40 -0.31 -1.97 -16.73
CA LEU A 40 0.15 -0.58 -16.64
C LEU A 40 1.07 -0.30 -15.43
N GLU A 41 1.46 -1.30 -14.63
CA GLU A 41 2.28 -1.15 -13.41
C GLU A 41 1.96 0.14 -12.62
N ARG A 42 0.65 0.45 -12.50
CA ARG A 42 0.21 1.70 -11.87
C ARG A 42 0.36 1.59 -10.37
N ASN A 43 1.51 2.00 -9.84
CA ASN A 43 1.64 2.31 -8.42
C ASN A 43 0.76 3.54 -8.13
N ARG A 44 -0.49 3.32 -7.70
CA ARG A 44 -1.38 4.39 -7.26
C ARG A 44 -0.70 5.13 -6.11
N LYS A 45 -0.18 6.33 -6.39
CA LYS A 45 0.39 7.22 -5.37
C LYS A 45 -0.78 7.93 -4.70
N ASN A 46 -1.05 7.57 -3.45
CA ASN A 46 -2.00 8.28 -2.62
C ASN A 46 -1.24 9.24 -1.70
N ILE A 47 -1.74 10.46 -1.52
CA ILE A 47 -1.24 11.41 -0.53
C ILE A 47 -2.24 11.40 0.63
N ILE A 48 -1.83 10.94 1.81
CA ILE A 48 -2.64 11.03 3.02
C ILE A 48 -2.45 12.43 3.60
N LEU A 49 -3.54 13.19 3.70
CA LEU A 49 -3.54 14.58 4.20
C LEU A 49 -4.13 14.72 5.60
N ASP A 50 -4.38 13.61 6.28
CA ASP A 50 -4.88 13.59 7.65
C ASP A 50 -3.87 14.30 8.57
N LYS A 51 -4.38 15.15 9.47
CA LYS A 51 -3.56 15.92 10.40
C LYS A 51 -4.19 15.93 11.77
N VAL A 52 -3.38 15.74 12.80
CA VAL A 52 -3.79 15.92 14.20
C VAL A 52 -2.96 17.04 14.82
N MET A 53 -3.64 17.96 15.51
CA MET A 53 -2.99 19.01 16.27
C MET A 53 -2.49 18.44 17.59
N VAL A 54 -1.19 18.56 17.84
CA VAL A 54 -0.57 18.13 19.09
C VAL A 54 -0.22 19.35 19.93
N ASN A 55 -0.83 19.42 21.10
CA ASN A 55 -0.49 20.41 22.12
C ASN A 55 0.58 19.82 23.02
N ALA A 56 1.86 20.04 22.72
CA ALA A 56 2.90 19.85 23.73
C ALA A 56 2.72 20.93 24.80
N ASN A 57 2.76 20.56 26.08
CA ASN A 57 2.36 21.35 27.25
C ASN A 57 3.01 22.74 27.47
N THR A 58 3.70 23.33 26.49
CA THR A 58 4.22 24.70 26.53
C THR A 58 4.42 25.23 25.11
N LEU A 59 3.60 26.22 24.70
CA LEU A 59 3.79 27.19 23.60
C LEU A 59 4.07 26.70 22.16
N SER A 60 4.35 25.42 21.92
CA SER A 60 4.59 24.88 20.58
C SER A 60 3.48 23.91 20.19
N GLN A 61 2.54 24.42 19.39
CA GLN A 61 1.55 23.60 18.68
C GLN A 61 2.16 23.15 17.36
N TYR A 62 1.98 21.87 17.01
CA TYR A 62 2.38 21.37 15.70
C TYR A 62 1.35 20.38 15.15
N LEU A 63 1.32 20.27 13.81
CA LEU A 63 0.48 19.31 13.11
C LEU A 63 1.31 18.07 12.79
N THR A 64 0.91 16.92 13.34
CA THR A 64 1.45 15.64 12.87
C THR A 64 0.69 15.15 11.65
N LEU A 65 1.44 14.64 10.67
CA LEU A 65 0.97 14.03 9.42
C LEU A 65 1.27 12.52 9.38
N VAL A 66 1.98 12.02 10.39
CA VAL A 66 2.44 10.63 10.42
C VAL A 66 1.24 9.74 10.77
N PRO A 67 0.85 8.77 9.93
CA PRO A 67 -0.38 7.99 10.13
C PRO A 67 -0.44 7.24 11.46
N GLU A 68 0.69 6.72 11.93
CA GLU A 68 0.76 5.99 13.20
C GLU A 68 0.58 6.92 14.41
N ASP A 69 1.17 8.12 14.35
CA ASP A 69 0.99 9.14 15.39
C ASP A 69 -0.46 9.61 15.45
N ILE A 70 -1.09 9.82 14.29
CA ILE A 70 -2.49 10.22 14.17
C ILE A 70 -3.41 9.20 14.85
N LYS A 71 -3.22 7.89 14.58
CA LYS A 71 -4.02 6.83 15.21
C LYS A 71 -3.85 6.86 16.73
N ALA A 72 -2.61 6.94 17.21
CA ALA A 72 -2.31 6.90 18.64
C ALA A 72 -2.89 8.12 19.38
N LEU A 73 -2.69 9.33 18.84
CA LEU A 73 -3.19 10.57 19.43
C LEU A 73 -4.71 10.65 19.41
N THR A 74 -5.34 10.20 18.32
CA THR A 74 -6.80 10.14 18.21
C THR A 74 -7.38 9.17 19.23
N ALA A 75 -6.82 7.96 19.34
CA ALA A 75 -7.24 6.99 20.34
C ALA A 75 -7.08 7.53 21.77
N MET A 76 -5.94 8.16 22.07
CA MET A 76 -5.67 8.78 23.36
C MET A 76 -6.71 9.85 23.70
N HIS A 77 -7.00 10.76 22.77
CA HIS A 77 -7.99 11.83 22.95
C HIS A 77 -9.36 11.28 23.35
N PHE A 78 -9.88 10.29 22.62
CA PHE A 78 -11.18 9.70 22.91
C PHE A 78 -11.19 8.80 24.15
N GLN A 79 -10.04 8.28 24.60
CA GLN A 79 -9.94 7.53 25.86
C GLN A 79 -9.88 8.43 27.10
N THR A 80 -9.40 9.68 26.97
CA THR A 80 -9.26 10.60 28.10
C THR A 80 -10.44 11.56 28.28
N ILE A 81 -11.22 11.80 27.22
CA ILE A 81 -12.28 12.83 27.21
C ILE A 81 -13.69 12.24 27.10
N ALA A 82 -13.85 10.98 26.66
CA ALA A 82 -15.17 10.31 26.60
C ALA A 82 -15.66 9.83 27.97
#